data_AF-A0A350AJZ1-F1
#
_entry.id   AF-A0A350AJZ1-F1
#
_cell.length_a   1.000
_cell.length_b   1.000
_cell.length_c   1.000
_cell.angle_alpha   90.00
_cell.angle_beta   90.00
_cell.angle_gamma   90.00
#
_symmetry.space_group_name_H-M   'P 1'
#
loop_
_entity.id
_entity.type
_entity.pdbx_description
1 polymer ?
#
loop_
_entity_poly.entity_id
_entity_poly.type
_entity_poly.pdbx_seq_one_letter_code
_entity_poly.pdbx_strand_id
1 'polypeptide(L)' 'MGVTEQTYYRWRKEYGGMRIEQAKRLKKVEKENTRLKRLAADLSLDNAILKEVTQENS' A
#
# COMPACT_ATOMS: atom_id res chain seq x y z
N MET A 1 28.08 8.19 -30.34
CA MET A 1 26.64 8.05 -30.65
C MET A 1 25.85 8.63 -29.49
N GLY A 2 25.48 9.91 -29.58
CA GLY A 2 24.72 10.60 -28.56
C GLY A 2 23.22 10.49 -28.86
N VAL A 3 22.43 10.23 -27.83
CA VAL A 3 20.97 10.31 -27.91
C VAL A 3 20.60 11.74 -28.34
N THR A 4 19.81 11.90 -29.41
CA THR A 4 19.36 13.23 -29.84
C THR A 4 18.42 13.82 -28.80
N GLU A 5 18.43 15.15 -28.67
CA GLU A 5 17.59 15.86 -27.70
C GLU A 5 16.09 15.52 -27.87
N GLN A 6 15.63 15.38 -29.12
CA GLN A 6 14.28 14.93 -29.45
C GLN A 6 13.97 13.52 -28.91
N THR A 7 14.93 12.60 -28.99
CA THR A 7 14.79 11.24 -28.47
C THR A 7 14.74 11.25 -26.94
N TYR A 8 15.54 12.10 -26.28
CA TYR A 8 15.50 12.28 -24.83
C TYR A 8 14.14 12.78 -24.34
N TYR A 9 13.57 13.83 -24.97
CA TYR A 9 12.27 14.37 -24.58
C TYR A 9 11.12 13.38 -24.82
N ARG A 10 11.19 12.57 -25.90
CA ARG A 10 10.21 11.50 -26.14
C ARG A 10 10.20 10.47 -25.01
N TRP A 11 11.38 9.97 -24.62
CA TRP A 11 11.49 9.00 -23.52
C TRP A 11 11.10 9.58 -22.16
N ARG A 12 11.43 10.85 -21.89
CA ARG A 12 10.97 11.53 -20.68
C ARG A 12 9.44 11.61 -20.62
N LYS A 13 8.79 11.92 -21.74
CA LYS A 13 7.32 11.98 -21.82
C LYS A 13 6.69 10.59 -21.63
N GLU A 14 7.26 9.58 -22.27
CA GLU A 14 6.70 8.21 -22.31
C GLU A 14 6.91 7.44 -21.00
N TYR A 15 8.12 7.54 -20.41
CA TYR A 15 8.49 6.75 -19.24
C TYR A 15 8.56 7.55 -17.93
N GLY A 16 8.66 8.89 -18.00
CA GLY A 16 8.76 9.74 -16.82
C GLY A 16 7.48 9.75 -16.00
N GLY A 17 6.31 9.88 -16.65
CA GLY A 17 5.01 9.83 -15.97
C GLY A 17 4.66 8.44 -15.44
N MET A 18 5.02 7.40 -16.18
CA MET A 18 4.75 6.01 -15.81
C MET A 18 5.37 5.62 -14.46
N ARG A 19 6.62 6.02 -14.21
CA ARG A 19 7.30 5.75 -12.93
C ARG A 19 6.64 6.48 -11.75
N ILE A 20 6.18 7.70 -11.97
CA ILE A 20 5.51 8.51 -10.94
C ILE A 20 4.16 7.88 -10.56
N GLU A 21 3.36 7.46 -11.55
CA GLU A 21 2.06 6.82 -11.29
C GLU A 21 2.20 5.47 -10.58
N GLN A 22 3.20 4.66 -10.97
CA GLN A 22 3.51 3.42 -10.25
C GLN A 22 3.88 3.68 -8.80
N ALA A 23 4.74 4.69 -8.53
CA ALA A 23 5.11 5.07 -7.16
C ALA A 23 3.92 5.58 -6.33
N LYS A 24 3.01 6.35 -6.93
CA LYS A 24 1.76 6.78 -6.26
C LYS A 24 0.86 5.59 -5.91
N ARG A 25 0.69 4.65 -6.84
CA ARG A 25 -0.10 3.43 -6.60
C ARG A 25 0.51 2.58 -5.49
N LEU A 26 1.83 2.42 -5.48
CA LEU A 26 2.54 1.69 -4.43
C LEU A 26 2.29 2.33 -3.06
N LYS A 27 2.50 3.63 -2.92
CA LYS A 27 2.24 4.36 -1.66
C LYS A 27 0.79 4.22 -1.18
N LYS A 28 -0.18 4.23 -2.11
CA LYS A 28 -1.60 4.04 -1.76
C LYS A 28 -1.85 2.64 -1.20
N VAL A 29 -1.30 1.61 -1.84
CA VAL A 29 -1.43 0.21 -1.40
C VAL A 29 -0.73 0.00 -0.06
N GLU A 30 0.46 0.54 0.13
CA GLU A 30 1.19 0.47 1.40
C GLU A 30 0.39 1.10 2.55
N LYS A 31 -0.14 2.31 2.34
CA LYS A 31 -0.97 3.00 3.33
C LYS A 31 -2.21 2.18 3.71
N GLU A 32 -2.88 1.62 2.71
CA GLU A 32 -4.06 0.79 2.94
C GLU A 32 -3.73 -0.52 3.65
N ASN A 33 -2.61 -1.15 3.30
CA ASN A 33 -2.11 -2.36 3.97
C ASN A 33 -1.84 -2.10 5.46
N THR A 34 -1.18 -0.97 5.78
CA THR A 34 -0.95 -0.58 7.17
C THR A 34 -2.26 -0.36 7.92
N ARG A 35 -3.23 0.31 7.30
CA ARG A 35 -4.56 0.53 7.90
C ARG A 35 -5.28 -0.78 8.17
N LEU A 36 -5.29 -1.69 7.20
CA LEU A 36 -5.94 -3.00 7.32
C LEU A 36 -5.27 -3.88 8.37
N LYS A 37 -3.94 -3.88 8.46
CA LYS A 37 -3.22 -4.63 9.50
C LYS A 37 -3.55 -4.18 10.90
N ARG A 38 -3.69 -2.86 11.14
CA ARG A 38 -4.12 -2.33 12.43
C ARG A 38 -5.53 -2.82 12.78
N LEU A 39 -6.47 -2.63 11.86
CA LEU A 39 -7.85 -3.06 12.07
C LEU A 39 -7.95 -4.57 12.34
N ALA A 40 -7.18 -5.39 11.62
CA ALA A 40 -7.14 -6.82 11.84
C ALA A 40 -6.59 -7.20 13.22
N ALA A 41 -5.56 -6.49 13.71
CA ALA A 41 -5.02 -6.69 15.05
C ALA A 41 -6.05 -6.30 16.12
N ASP A 42 -6.70 -5.14 15.99
CA ASP A 42 -7.71 -4.66 16.93
C ASP A 42 -8.89 -5.65 17.00
N LEU A 43 -9.43 -6.08 15.85
CA LEU A 43 -10.51 -7.07 15.80
C LEU A 43 -10.12 -8.45 16.35
N SER A 44 -8.84 -8.83 16.20
CA SER A 44 -8.34 -10.09 16.76
C SER A 44 -8.26 -10.01 18.28
N LEU A 45 -7.83 -8.87 18.82
CA LEU A 45 -7.79 -8.62 20.26
C LEU A 45 -9.20 -8.62 20.85
N ASP A 46 -10.14 -7.88 20.26
CA ASP A 46 -11.53 -7.85 20.71
C ASP A 46 -12.16 -9.25 20.72
N ASN A 47 -11.92 -10.03 19.66
CA ASN A 47 -12.38 -11.42 19.60
C ASN A 47 -11.77 -12.30 20.70
N ALA A 48 -10.49 -12.11 21.02
CA ALA A 48 -9.84 -12.87 22.08
C ALA A 48 -10.46 -12.56 23.44
N ILE A 49 -10.66 -11.27 23.74
CA ILE A 49 -11.30 -10.80 24.98
C ILE A 49 -12.73 -11.35 25.10
N LEU A 50 -13.53 -11.24 24.04
CA LEU A 50 -14.90 -11.75 24.05
C LEU A 50 -14.95 -13.27 24.30
N LYS A 51 -14.04 -14.03 23.68
CA LYS A 51 -13.95 -15.48 23.91
C LYS A 51 -13.58 -15.79 25.35
N GLU A 52 -12.60 -15.11 25.93
CA GLU A 52 -12.18 -15.29 27.32
C GLU A 52 -13.35 -15.05 28.28
N VAL A 53 -14.06 -13.92 28.12
CA VAL A 53 -15.25 -13.61 28.94
C VAL A 53 -16.34 -14.66 28.79
N THR A 54 -16.61 -15.17 27.58
CA THR A 54 -17.62 -16.23 27.42
C THR A 54 -17.20 -17.57 28.05
N GLN A 55 -15.91 -17.87 28.08
CA GLN A 55 -15.38 -19.08 28.69
C GLN A 55 -15.36 -18.99 30.22
N GLU A 56 -15.06 -17.82 30.79
CA GLU A 56 -15.02 -17.61 32.25
C GLU A 56 -16.41 -17.64 32.90
N ASN A 57 -17.46 -17.30 32.15
CA ASN A 57 -18.85 -17.32 32.62
C ASN A 57 -19.56 -18.68 32.46
N SER A 58 -18.84 -19.73 32.03
CA SER A 58 -19.39 -21.08 31.78
C SER A 58 -18.88 -22.12 32.79
#